data_AF-A0A349J5E5-F1
#
_entry.id   AF-A0A349J5E5-F1
#
_cell.length_a   1.000
_cell.length_b   1.000
_cell.length_c   1.000
_cell.angle_alpha   90.00
_cell.angle_beta   90.00
_cell.angle_gamma   90.00
#
_symmetry.space_group_name_H-M   'P 1'
#
loop_
_entity.id
_entity.type
_entity.pdbx_description
1 polymer ?
#
loop_
_entity_poly.entity_id
_entity_poly.type
_entity_poly.pdbx_seq_one_letter_code
_entity_poly.pdbx_strand_id
1 'polypeptide(L)'
;MIPCQACGNQNPIGTRFCRSCGERIAVVKVDQLAAAVRDDQVTVASHRRLEGGRSLLLVGLFLLVCALVLRYAVVPSLPVADVPPLPAGELLPP
;
A
#
# COMPACT_ATOMS: atom_id res chain seq x y z
N MET A 1 6.37 -3.84 -47.16
CA MET A 1 4.99 -4.04 -47.64
C MET A 1 4.46 -5.36 -47.08
N ILE A 2 3.20 -5.43 -46.69
CA ILE A 2 2.55 -6.59 -46.05
C ILE A 2 1.33 -7.02 -46.89
N PRO A 3 1.25 -8.30 -47.30
CA PRO A 3 0.10 -8.78 -48.06
C PRO A 3 -1.14 -8.90 -47.17
N CYS A 4 -2.30 -8.55 -47.72
CA CYS A 4 -3.58 -8.78 -47.05
C CYS A 4 -3.92 -10.28 -47.05
N GLN A 5 -4.31 -10.82 -45.89
CA GLN A 5 -4.67 -12.23 -45.75
C GLN A 5 -6.01 -12.61 -46.41
N ALA A 6 -6.85 -11.63 -46.79
CA ALA A 6 -8.14 -11.88 -47.43
C ALA A 6 -8.14 -11.69 -48.95
N CYS A 7 -7.38 -10.73 -49.49
CA CYS A 7 -7.38 -10.43 -50.93
C CYS A 7 -6.00 -10.46 -51.59
N GLY A 8 -4.92 -10.70 -50.83
CA GLY A 8 -3.56 -10.74 -51.36
C GLY A 8 -2.93 -9.39 -51.71
N ASN A 9 -3.68 -8.27 -51.65
CA ASN A 9 -3.17 -6.95 -52.00
C ASN A 9 -1.98 -6.53 -51.11
N GLN A 10 -0.91 -6.00 -51.70
CA GLN A 10 0.21 -5.44 -50.94
C GLN A 10 -0.19 -4.10 -50.32
N ASN A 11 -0.09 -4.01 -49.00
CA ASN A 11 -0.29 -2.78 -48.25
C ASN A 11 1.02 -2.30 -47.62
N PRO A 12 1.19 -1.00 -47.35
CA PRO A 12 2.33 -0.51 -46.59
C PRO A 12 2.30 -1.03 -45.15
N ILE A 13 3.47 -1.19 -44.54
CA ILE A 13 3.59 -1.65 -43.14
C ILE A 13 3.03 -0.54 -42.24
N GLY A 14 2.13 -0.88 -41.32
CA GLY A 14 1.47 0.09 -40.42
C GLY A 14 0.00 0.40 -40.76
N THR A 15 -0.53 -0.08 -41.89
CA THR A 15 -1.97 0.03 -42.18
C THR A 15 -2.78 -0.98 -41.36
N ARG A 16 -3.77 -0.50 -40.60
CA ARG A 16 -4.67 -1.35 -39.80
C ARG A 16 -5.68 -2.12 -40.65
N PHE A 17 -6.00 -1.61 -41.83
CA PHE A 17 -6.96 -2.18 -42.78
C PHE A 17 -6.36 -2.21 -44.19
N CYS A 18 -6.79 -3.18 -44.99
CA CYS A 18 -6.43 -3.29 -46.38
C CYS A 18 -7.04 -2.15 -47.19
N ARG A 19 -6.22 -1.48 -48.01
CA ARG A 19 -6.68 -0.37 -48.87
C ARG A 19 -7.52 -0.82 -50.08
N SER A 20 -7.59 -2.13 -50.34
CA SER A 20 -8.34 -2.69 -51.46
C SER A 20 -9.65 -3.35 -51.02
N CYS A 21 -9.62 -4.26 -50.04
CA CYS A 21 -10.81 -4.98 -49.59
C CYS A 21 -11.39 -4.51 -48.25
N GLY A 22 -10.72 -3.60 -47.54
CA GLY A 22 -11.15 -3.12 -46.22
C GLY A 22 -10.88 -4.07 -45.05
N GLU A 23 -10.43 -5.30 -45.31
CA GLU A 23 -10.19 -6.30 -44.26
C GLU A 23 -9.08 -5.87 -43.28
N ARG A 24 -9.24 -6.20 -41.99
CA ARG A 24 -8.25 -5.85 -40.98
C ARG A 24 -6.97 -6.64 -41.20
N ILE A 25 -5.83 -5.94 -41.29
CA ILE A 25 -4.53 -6.60 -41.41
C ILE A 25 -4.04 -6.87 -39.99
N ALA A 26 -4.00 -8.15 -39.61
CA ALA A 26 -3.49 -8.60 -38.31
C ALA A 26 -1.96 -8.48 -38.30
N VAL A 27 -1.45 -7.26 -38.14
CA VAL A 27 -0.02 -6.99 -37.99
C VAL A 27 0.34 -7.12 -36.51
N VAL A 28 0.87 -8.29 -36.16
CA VAL A 28 1.40 -8.64 -34.83
C VAL A 28 0.34 -8.70 -33.73
N LYS A 29 0.33 -9.84 -33.04
CA LYS A 29 -0.62 -10.24 -32.01
C LYS A 29 -0.62 -9.24 -30.85
N VAL A 30 -1.50 -8.24 -30.93
CA VAL A 30 -1.79 -7.29 -29.85
C VAL A 30 -2.09 -8.05 -28.54
N ASP A 31 -2.67 -9.24 -28.65
CA ASP A 31 -2.98 -10.13 -27.53
C ASP A 31 -1.73 -10.65 -26.82
N GLN A 32 -0.63 -10.88 -27.55
CA GLN A 32 0.63 -11.34 -26.94
C GLN A 32 1.35 -10.21 -26.20
N LEU A 33 1.25 -8.96 -26.67
CA LEU A 33 1.74 -7.79 -25.94
C LEU A 33 0.88 -7.45 -24.73
N ALA A 34 -0.45 -7.64 -24.82
CA ALA A 34 -1.36 -7.39 -23.72
C ALA A 34 -1.20 -8.36 -22.53
N ALA A 35 -0.64 -9.54 -22.77
CA ALA A 35 -0.29 -10.50 -21.72
C ALA A 35 0.94 -10.04 -20.93
N ALA A 36 2.00 -9.60 -21.62
CA ALA A 36 3.23 -9.12 -20.99
C ALA A 36 3.01 -7.86 -20.14
N VAL A 37 2.15 -6.94 -20.58
CA VAL A 37 1.80 -5.72 -19.81
C VAL A 37 0.98 -6.04 -18.56
N ARG A 38 0.17 -7.11 -18.58
CA ARG A 38 -0.65 -7.52 -17.44
C ARG A 38 0.19 -8.08 -16.30
N ASP A 39 1.24 -8.82 -16.63
CA ASP A 39 2.17 -9.40 -15.65
C ASP A 39 2.89 -8.29 -14.86
N ASP A 40 3.31 -7.23 -15.55
CA ASP A 40 3.99 -6.08 -14.94
C ASP A 40 3.09 -5.25 -14.00
N GLN A 41 1.78 -5.17 -14.28
CA GLN A 41 0.87 -4.44 -13.38
C GLN A 41 0.67 -5.15 -12.03
N VAL A 42 0.81 -6.48 -11.99
CA VAL A 42 0.63 -7.26 -10.76
C VAL A 42 1.83 -7.08 -9.82
N THR A 43 3.04 -7.00 -10.35
CA THR A 43 4.26 -6.72 -9.59
C THR A 43 4.26 -5.29 -9.02
N VAL A 44 3.78 -4.28 -9.75
CA VAL A 44 3.75 -2.90 -9.21
C VAL A 44 2.69 -2.72 -8.11
N ALA A 45 1.57 -3.46 -8.18
CA ALA A 45 0.51 -3.38 -7.19
C ALA A 45 0.92 -3.91 -5.80
N SER A 46 1.82 -4.90 -5.74
CA SER A 46 2.30 -5.47 -4.48
C SER A 46 3.30 -4.56 -3.75
N HIS A 47 4.13 -3.82 -4.49
CA HIS A 47 5.10 -2.88 -3.91
C HIS A 47 4.44 -1.73 -3.14
N ARG A 48 3.31 -1.19 -3.63
CA ARG A 48 2.61 -0.06 -2.97
C ARG A 48 2.03 -0.40 -1.59
N ARG A 49 1.74 -1.67 -1.31
CA ARG A 49 1.16 -2.08 -0.01
C ARG A 49 2.19 -2.15 1.11
N LEU A 50 3.46 -2.48 0.82
CA LEU A 50 4.50 -2.56 1.85
C LEU A 50 5.07 -1.18 2.23
N GLU A 51 5.14 -0.23 1.30
CA GLU A 51 5.69 1.10 1.57
C GLU A 51 4.80 1.93 2.50
N GLY A 52 3.47 1.82 2.36
CA GLY A 52 2.51 2.46 3.28
C GLY A 52 2.59 1.93 4.71
N GLY A 53 2.86 0.63 4.89
CA GLY A 53 2.93 -0.01 6.21
C GLY A 53 4.16 0.38 7.03
N ARG A 54 5.31 0.61 6.38
CA ARG A 54 6.57 0.95 7.07
C ARG A 54 6.52 2.34 7.71
N SER A 55 5.82 3.28 7.08
CA SER A 55 5.59 4.62 7.63
C SER A 55 4.68 4.58 8.87
N LEU A 56 3.62 3.76 8.82
CA LEU A 56 2.69 3.62 9.95
C LEU A 56 3.36 3.03 11.20
N LEU A 57 4.23 2.03 11.02
CA LEU A 57 4.96 1.40 12.12
C LEU A 57 5.92 2.38 12.82
N LEU A 58 6.64 3.20 12.05
CA LEU A 58 7.55 4.20 12.61
C LEU A 58 6.80 5.30 13.37
N VAL A 59 5.69 5.79 12.81
CA VAL A 59 4.85 6.80 13.47
C VAL A 59 4.26 6.24 14.77
N GLY A 60 3.76 5.00 14.75
CA GLY A 60 3.24 4.34 15.95
C GLY A 60 4.29 4.16 17.04
N LEU A 61 5.49 3.70 16.68
CA LEU A 61 6.61 3.56 17.62
C LEU A 61 7.00 4.90 18.25
N PHE A 62 7.09 5.97 17.44
CA PHE A 62 7.44 7.30 17.92
C PHE A 62 6.42 7.84 18.93
N LEU A 63 5.13 7.74 18.62
CA LEU A 63 4.06 8.19 19.53
C LEU A 63 4.08 7.42 20.86
N LEU A 64 4.34 6.11 20.81
CA LEU A 64 4.45 5.27 22.01
C LEU A 64 5.65 5.69 22.88
N VAL A 65 6.82 5.95 22.28
CA VAL A 65 8.00 6.42 22.99
C VAL A 65 7.75 7.79 23.62
N CYS A 66 7.18 8.74 22.88
CA CYS A 66 6.82 10.05 23.42
C CYS A 66 5.86 9.94 24.61
N ALA A 67 4.84 9.08 24.54
CA ALA A 67 3.92 8.87 25.65
C ALA A 67 4.61 8.29 26.90
N LEU A 68 5.54 7.36 26.73
CA LEU A 68 6.34 6.83 27.84
C LEU A 68 7.23 7.91 28.44
N VAL A 69 7.95 8.69 27.62
CA VAL A 69 8.79 9.78 28.11
C VAL A 69 7.97 10.79 28.89
N LEU A 70 6.80 11.21 28.38
CA LEU A 70 5.91 12.11 29.11
C LEU A 70 5.47 11.50 30.45
N ARG A 71 5.09 10.22 30.46
CA ARG A 71 4.71 9.53 31.69
C ARG A 71 5.86 9.46 32.71
N TYR A 72 7.09 9.17 32.28
CA TYR A 72 8.22 8.97 33.18
C TYR A 72 8.94 10.27 33.57
N ALA A 73 8.93 11.28 32.72
CA ALA A 73 9.61 12.55 32.98
C ALA A 73 8.70 13.60 33.63
N VAL A 74 7.39 13.60 33.32
CA VAL A 74 6.45 14.64 33.79
C VAL A 74 5.69 14.20 35.05
N VAL A 75 5.46 12.91 35.26
CA VAL A 75 4.81 12.42 36.49
C VAL A 75 5.89 12.12 37.52
N PRO A 76 6.12 12.99 38.52
CA PRO A 76 7.04 12.68 39.61
C PRO A 76 6.53 11.46 40.37
N SER A 77 7.44 10.68 40.95
CA SER A 77 7.10 9.62 41.89
C SER A 77 6.22 10.21 43.00
N LEU A 78 5.06 9.60 43.25
CA LEU A 78 4.18 10.03 44.32
C LEU A 78 4.98 10.10 45.64
N PRO A 79 4.90 11.22 46.37
CA PRO A 79 5.52 11.28 47.69
C PRO A 79 4.87 10.23 48.59
N VAL A 80 5.68 9.66 49.49
CA VAL A 80 5.14 8.77 50.54
C VAL A 80 4.15 9.59 51.36
N ALA A 81 2.93 9.08 51.50
CA ALA A 81 1.94 9.70 52.36
C ALA A 81 2.37 9.49 53.82
N ASP A 82 2.70 10.58 54.50
CA ASP A 82 2.85 10.58 55.96
C ASP A 82 1.46 10.47 56.58
N VAL A 83 0.98 9.24 56.74
CA VAL A 83 -0.29 8.97 57.41
C VAL A 83 -0.04 9.00 58.92
N PRO A 84 -0.67 9.91 59.68
CA PRO A 84 -0.55 9.90 61.13
C PRO A 84 -1.11 8.59 61.69
N PRO A 85 -0.53 8.04 62.77
CA PRO A 85 -1.02 6.82 63.37
C PRO A 85 -2.47 7.01 63.84
N LEU A 86 -3.40 6.19 63.33
CA LEU A 86 -4.79 6.24 63.75
C LEU A 86 -4.91 5.77 65.21
N PRO A 87 -5.66 6.48 66.08
CA PRO A 87 -5.95 6.00 67.42
C PRO A 87 -6.81 4.74 67.33
N ALA A 88 -6.37 3.67 67.99
CA ALA A 88 -6.96 2.33 67.93
C ALA A 88 -8.40 2.21 68.48
N GLY A 89 -9.01 3.32 68.92
CA GLY A 89 -10.33 3.34 69.56
C GLY A 89 -11.48 3.92 68.72
N GLU A 90 -11.22 4.52 67.55
CA GLU A 90 -12.25 5.27 66.80
C GLU A 90 -12.86 4.51 65.60
N LEU A 91 -12.37 3.29 65.31
CA LEU A 91 -12.71 2.58 64.06
C LEU A 91 -13.86 1.56 64.17
N LEU A 92 -14.50 1.41 65.33
CA LEU A 92 -15.71 0.58 65.43
C LEU A 92 -16.82 1.31 66.20
N PRO A 93 -18.00 1.54 65.58
CA PRO A 93 -19.21 1.77 66.37
C PRO A 93 -19.58 0.49 67.13
N PRO A 94 -20.23 0.61 68.30
CA PRO A 94 -20.65 -0.53 69.12
C PRO A 94 -21.68 -1.44 68.43
#